data_AF-A0A816C8V1-F1
#
_entry.id   AF-A0A816C8V1-F1
#
_cell.length_a   1.000
_cell.length_b   1.000
_cell.length_c   1.000
_cell.angle_alpha   90.00
_cell.angle_beta   90.00
_cell.angle_gamma   90.00
#
_symmetry.space_group_name_H-M   'P 1'
#
loop_
_entity.id
_entity.type
_entity.pdbx_description
1 polymer ?
#
loop_
_entity_poly.entity_id
_entity_poly.type
_entity_poly.pdbx_seq_one_letter_code
_entity_poly.pdbx_strand_id
1 'polypeptide(L)'
;YSKAGDIFNDIAKYSTSLDKLGIYYDNPNAVPVEKRRFAVGAIVDEIKDRKLIKQVEKNNYKIFKLPEFDRSVNTTCPFKNILSIFIAVMKVPYRLGDYIQAKKIDAHLFLEIYKRPLIHFVVPLSDFDAYNVPEINNE
;
A
#
# COMPACT_ATOMS: atom_id res chain seq x y z
N TYR A 1 -0.85 3.54 11.69
CA TYR A 1 0.16 2.69 11.05
C TYR A 1 1.56 3.29 11.22
N SER A 2 1.99 3.54 12.47
CA SER A 2 3.27 4.24 12.74
C SER A 2 4.50 3.46 12.26
N LYS A 3 4.45 2.12 12.30
CA LYS A 3 5.53 1.23 11.85
C LYS A 3 5.69 1.12 10.33
N ALA A 4 4.71 1.58 9.53
CA ALA A 4 4.77 1.45 8.07
C ALA A 4 5.95 2.25 7.47
N GLY A 5 6.26 3.43 8.05
CA GLY A 5 7.38 4.26 7.63
C GLY A 5 8.74 3.56 7.77
N ASP A 6 8.94 2.81 8.84
CA ASP A 6 10.19 2.08 9.10
C ASP A 6 10.42 0.99 8.04
N ILE A 7 9.36 0.27 7.66
CA ILE A 7 9.43 -0.77 6.61
C ILE A 7 9.69 -0.13 5.24
N PHE A 8 9.05 1.00 4.93
CA PHE A 8 9.32 1.76 3.70
C PHE A 8 10.77 2.24 3.60
N ASN A 9 11.40 2.54 4.74
CA ASN A 9 12.81 2.90 4.82
C ASN A 9 13.72 1.67 4.69
N ASP A 10 13.32 0.52 5.24
CA ASP A 10 14.09 -0.72 5.12
C ASP A 10 14.17 -1.19 3.66
N ILE A 11 13.04 -1.22 2.95
CA ILE A 11 13.00 -1.56 1.52
C ILE A 11 13.85 -0.59 0.69
N ALA A 12 13.89 0.69 1.06
CA ALA A 12 14.68 1.70 0.36
C ALA A 12 16.20 1.44 0.43
N LYS A 13 16.68 0.64 1.39
CA LYS A 13 18.09 0.22 1.47
C LYS A 13 18.50 -0.68 0.31
N TYR A 14 17.56 -1.42 -0.27
CA TYR A 14 17.83 -2.31 -1.40
C TYR A 14 17.71 -1.60 -2.74
N SER A 15 16.72 -0.71 -2.87
CA SER A 15 16.59 0.14 -4.06
C SER A 15 15.77 1.39 -3.78
N THR A 16 16.33 2.54 -4.15
CA THR A 16 15.64 3.84 -4.08
C THR A 16 14.80 4.14 -5.32
N SER A 17 14.98 3.38 -6.41
CA SER A 17 14.32 3.63 -7.70
C SER A 17 13.02 2.84 -7.88
N LEU A 18 12.76 1.84 -7.02
CA LEU A 18 11.53 1.06 -7.12
C LEU A 18 10.32 1.87 -6.65
N ASP A 19 9.22 1.67 -7.37
CA ASP A 19 7.91 2.09 -6.91
C ASP A 19 7.56 1.32 -5.64
N LYS A 20 6.89 1.98 -4.69
CA LYS A 20 6.56 1.38 -3.38
C LYS A 20 5.06 1.17 -3.22
N LEU A 21 4.69 0.22 -2.39
CA LEU A 21 3.31 -0.16 -2.13
C LEU A 21 3.07 -0.24 -0.62
N GLY A 22 1.95 0.33 -0.16
CA GLY A 22 1.35 0.06 1.14
C GLY A 22 -0.04 -0.52 0.94
N ILE A 23 -0.39 -1.55 1.71
CA ILE A 23 -1.72 -2.16 1.77
C ILE A 23 -2.17 -2.09 3.22
N TYR A 24 -3.35 -1.53 3.48
CA TYR A 24 -3.92 -1.33 4.80
C TYR A 24 -5.27 -2.04 4.84
N TYR A 25 -5.35 -3.10 5.65
CA TYR A 25 -6.48 -4.04 5.62
C TYR A 25 -7.65 -3.63 6.51
N ASP A 26 -7.41 -2.70 7.43
CA ASP A 26 -8.35 -2.35 8.48
C ASP A 26 -8.75 -0.87 8.44
N ASN A 27 -10.02 -0.61 8.76
CA ASN A 27 -10.50 0.75 8.97
C ASN A 27 -9.91 1.33 10.26
N PRO A 28 -9.12 2.42 10.19
CA PRO A 28 -8.48 2.99 11.37
C PRO A 28 -9.47 3.53 12.40
N ASN A 29 -10.70 3.87 12.00
CA ASN A 29 -11.73 4.34 12.93
C ASN A 29 -12.43 3.19 13.69
N ALA A 30 -12.34 1.96 13.18
CA ALA A 30 -12.99 0.78 13.76
C ALA A 30 -12.01 -0.13 14.53
N VAL A 31 -10.75 -0.20 14.10
CA VAL A 31 -9.76 -1.12 14.66
C VAL A 31 -8.74 -0.39 15.55
N PRO A 32 -8.50 -0.85 16.80
CA PRO A 32 -7.47 -0.30 17.67
C PRO A 32 -6.09 -0.36 17.03
N VAL A 33 -5.25 0.65 17.28
CA VAL A 33 -3.92 0.81 16.66
C VAL A 33 -3.09 -0.48 16.69
N GLU A 34 -3.14 -1.21 17.81
CA GLU A 34 -2.35 -2.43 18.05
C GLU A 34 -2.75 -3.61 17.15
N LYS A 35 -3.99 -3.60 16.64
CA LYS A 35 -4.58 -4.68 15.83
C LYS A 35 -4.65 -4.33 14.34
N ARG A 36 -4.17 -3.14 13.94
CA ARG A 36 -4.24 -2.71 12.55
C ARG A 36 -3.18 -3.42 11.72
N ARG A 37 -3.63 -4.22 10.78
CA ARG A 37 -2.84 -5.00 9.85
C ARG A 37 -2.54 -4.18 8.60
N PHE A 38 -1.31 -4.30 8.14
CA PHE A 38 -0.84 -3.64 6.94
C PHE A 38 0.33 -4.42 6.34
N ALA A 39 0.53 -4.28 5.04
CA ALA A 39 1.69 -4.78 4.32
C ALA A 39 2.38 -3.62 3.60
N VAL A 40 3.70 -3.67 3.54
CA VAL A 40 4.52 -2.69 2.80
C VAL A 40 5.49 -3.45 1.91
N GLY A 41 5.63 -2.98 0.67
CA GLY A 41 6.42 -3.64 -0.36
C GLY A 41 7.02 -2.67 -1.37
N ALA A 42 7.82 -3.22 -2.27
CA ALA A 42 8.21 -2.55 -3.52
C ALA A 42 7.65 -3.31 -4.71
N ILE A 43 7.32 -2.59 -5.77
CA ILE A 43 6.88 -3.13 -7.04
C ILE A 43 8.13 -3.40 -7.88
N VAL A 44 8.23 -4.63 -8.38
CA VAL A 44 9.39 -5.13 -9.14
C VAL A 44 8.96 -5.71 -10.48
N ASP A 45 9.86 -5.66 -11.45
CA ASP A 45 9.76 -6.41 -12.70
C ASP A 45 10.50 -7.76 -12.52
N GLU A 46 9.78 -8.87 -12.69
CA GLU A 46 10.30 -10.23 -12.44
C GLU A 46 11.59 -10.55 -13.21
N ILE A 47 11.77 -9.94 -14.38
CA ILE A 47 12.91 -10.19 -15.27
C ILE A 47 14.03 -9.20 -14.96
N LYS A 48 13.73 -7.90 -14.97
CA LYS A 48 14.74 -6.84 -14.81
C LYS A 48 15.30 -6.80 -13.40
N ASP A 49 14.47 -7.03 -12.39
CA ASP A 49 14.85 -6.94 -10.99
C ASP A 49 15.20 -8.30 -10.36
N ARG A 50 15.40 -9.35 -11.19
CA ARG A 50 15.66 -10.72 -10.71
C ARG A 50 16.78 -10.84 -9.68
N LYS A 51 17.85 -10.04 -9.82
CA LYS A 51 18.96 -10.01 -8.84
C LYS A 51 18.53 -9.45 -7.49
N LEU A 52 17.75 -8.37 -7.53
CA LEU A 52 17.20 -7.71 -6.36
C LEU A 52 16.17 -8.60 -5.65
N ILE A 53 15.28 -9.25 -6.41
CA ILE A 53 14.32 -10.24 -5.90
C ILE A 53 15.06 -11.31 -5.08
N LYS A 54 16.09 -11.94 -5.66
CA LYS A 54 16.91 -12.95 -4.93
C LYS A 54 17.61 -12.42 -3.69
N GLN A 55 17.90 -11.11 -3.63
CA GLN A 55 18.54 -10.49 -2.47
C GLN A 55 17.54 -10.23 -1.36
N VAL A 56 16.34 -9.73 -1.68
CA VAL A 56 15.31 -9.44 -0.68
C VAL A 56 14.68 -10.73 -0.13
N GLU A 57 14.55 -11.78 -0.94
CA GLU A 57 14.08 -13.10 -0.47
C GLU A 57 14.98 -13.68 0.64
N LYS A 58 16.30 -13.45 0.56
CA LYS A 58 17.24 -13.83 1.63
C LYS A 58 17.02 -13.06 2.94
N ASN A 59 16.32 -11.93 2.88
CA ASN A 59 16.00 -11.07 4.00
C ASN A 59 14.53 -11.20 4.43
N ASN A 60 13.93 -12.38 4.23
CA ASN A 60 12.55 -12.72 4.60
C ASN A 60 11.43 -11.93 3.90
N TYR A 61 11.74 -11.23 2.81
CA TYR A 61 10.69 -10.67 1.95
C TYR A 61 10.07 -11.80 1.12
N LYS A 62 8.74 -11.75 0.94
CA LYS A 62 8.02 -12.64 0.04
C LYS A 62 7.55 -11.91 -1.20
N ILE A 63 7.44 -12.64 -2.30
CA ILE A 63 6.88 -12.13 -3.55
C ILE A 63 5.37 -12.33 -3.52
N PHE A 64 4.65 -11.30 -3.90
CA PHE A 64 3.20 -11.32 -4.04
C PHE A 64 2.81 -10.65 -5.36
N LYS A 65 1.87 -11.26 -6.08
CA LYS A 65 1.32 -10.69 -7.30
C LYS A 65 0.02 -9.99 -6.95
N LEU A 66 0.00 -8.66 -7.07
CA LEU A 66 -1.22 -7.87 -6.93
C LEU A 66 -2.26 -8.33 -7.97
N PRO A 67 -3.53 -8.49 -7.57
CA PRO A 67 -4.61 -8.77 -8.50
C PRO A 67 -4.89 -7.55 -9.38
N GLU A 68 -5.66 -7.76 -10.45
CA GLU A 68 -6.13 -6.67 -11.29
C GLU A 68 -7.22 -5.85 -10.57
N PHE A 69 -7.18 -4.54 -10.74
CA PHE A 69 -8.18 -3.64 -10.18
C PHE A 69 -9.41 -3.58 -11.08
N ASP A 70 -10.42 -4.44 -10.86
CA ASP A 70 -11.69 -4.41 -11.62
C ASP A 70 -12.51 -3.16 -11.27
N ARG A 71 -12.96 -3.05 -10.01
CA ARG A 71 -13.74 -1.92 -9.50
C ARG A 71 -13.05 -1.29 -8.32
N SER A 72 -12.69 -0.01 -8.44
CA SER A 72 -12.03 0.74 -7.37
C SER A 72 -12.48 2.19 -7.33
N VAL A 73 -12.50 2.77 -6.13
CA VAL A 73 -12.44 4.22 -5.96
C VAL A 73 -10.97 4.57 -5.86
N ASN A 74 -10.49 5.46 -6.74
CA ASN A 74 -9.09 5.87 -6.72
C ASN A 74 -8.94 7.38 -6.87
N THR A 75 -7.81 7.87 -6.39
CA THR A 75 -7.37 9.24 -6.62
C THR A 75 -5.85 9.29 -6.69
N THR A 76 -5.32 10.39 -7.18
CA THR A 76 -3.87 10.58 -7.30
C THR A 76 -3.44 11.89 -6.65
N CYS A 77 -2.22 11.92 -6.15
CA CYS A 77 -1.57 13.14 -5.66
C CYS A 77 -0.18 13.29 -6.26
N PRO A 78 0.33 14.51 -6.44
CA PRO A 78 1.70 14.72 -6.91
C PRO A 78 2.74 14.11 -5.96
N PHE A 79 3.69 13.34 -6.51
CA PHE A 79 4.85 12.81 -5.79
C PHE A 79 6.12 13.61 -6.15
N LYS A 80 6.25 14.80 -5.56
CA LYS A 80 7.36 15.72 -5.84
C LYS A 80 8.49 15.56 -4.82
N ASN A 81 8.16 15.64 -3.54
CA ASN A 81 9.11 15.62 -2.43
C ASN A 81 8.49 15.01 -1.17
N ILE A 82 9.26 14.93 -0.08
CA ILE A 82 8.81 14.37 1.21
C ILE A 82 7.57 15.13 1.72
N LEU A 83 7.53 16.46 1.55
CA LEU A 83 6.38 17.26 1.97
C LEU A 83 5.10 16.88 1.20
N SER A 84 5.20 16.60 -0.11
CA SER A 84 4.04 16.13 -0.88
C SER A 84 3.53 14.76 -0.41
N ILE A 85 4.42 13.87 0.02
CA ILE A 85 4.02 12.59 0.63
C ILE A 85 3.26 12.85 1.93
N PHE A 86 3.82 13.67 2.81
CA PHE A 86 3.21 13.98 4.10
C PHE A 86 1.81 14.59 3.95
N ILE A 87 1.66 15.56 3.04
CA ILE A 87 0.35 16.16 2.73
C ILE A 87 -0.62 15.11 2.18
N ALA A 88 -0.18 14.24 1.29
CA ALA A 88 -1.03 13.24 0.67
C ALA A 88 -1.53 12.21 1.70
N VAL A 89 -0.63 11.62 2.50
CA VAL A 89 -0.96 10.65 3.55
C VAL A 89 -1.83 11.28 4.65
N MET A 90 -1.67 12.57 4.94
CA MET A 90 -2.50 13.27 5.92
C MET A 90 -3.87 13.69 5.41
N LYS A 91 -4.09 13.88 4.10
CA LYS A 91 -5.35 14.45 3.57
C LYS A 91 -6.17 13.46 2.79
N VAL A 92 -5.53 12.63 1.98
CA VAL A 92 -6.24 11.74 1.05
C VAL A 92 -7.06 10.70 1.79
N PRO A 93 -6.53 9.98 2.81
CA PRO A 93 -7.34 9.00 3.54
C PRO A 93 -8.61 9.59 4.15
N TYR A 94 -8.54 10.81 4.69
CA TYR A 94 -9.73 11.49 5.23
C TYR A 94 -10.74 11.84 4.13
N ARG A 95 -10.29 12.47 3.05
CA ARG A 95 -11.19 12.86 1.94
C ARG A 95 -11.80 11.65 1.25
N LEU A 96 -11.04 10.56 1.12
CA LEU A 96 -11.55 9.32 0.55
C LEU A 96 -12.52 8.64 1.53
N GLY A 97 -12.24 8.68 2.83
CA GLY A 97 -13.15 8.21 3.88
C GLY A 97 -14.50 8.93 3.85
N ASP A 98 -14.49 10.27 3.75
CA ASP A 98 -15.72 11.08 3.63
C ASP A 98 -16.53 10.67 2.39
N TYR A 99 -15.84 10.47 1.26
CA TYR A 99 -16.48 10.03 0.00
C TYR A 99 -17.10 8.64 0.12
N ILE A 100 -16.36 7.67 0.66
CA ILE A 100 -16.81 6.29 0.88
C ILE A 100 -18.04 6.28 1.79
N GLN A 101 -17.99 7.02 2.89
CA GLN A 101 -19.11 7.14 3.84
C GLN A 101 -20.33 7.78 3.19
N ALA A 102 -20.17 8.91 2.48
CA ALA A 102 -21.27 9.61 1.81
C ALA A 102 -21.95 8.75 0.73
N LYS A 103 -21.19 7.87 0.07
CA LYS A 103 -21.69 6.93 -0.94
C LYS A 103 -22.16 5.59 -0.36
N LYS A 104 -22.05 5.38 0.96
CA LYS A 104 -22.36 4.11 1.64
C LYS A 104 -21.65 2.91 1.00
N ILE A 105 -20.41 3.13 0.59
CA ILE A 105 -19.57 2.09 0.00
C ILE A 105 -19.00 1.25 1.15
N ASP A 106 -19.20 -0.06 1.11
CA ASP A 106 -18.57 -0.99 2.04
C ASP A 106 -17.17 -1.35 1.53
N ALA A 107 -16.17 -0.63 2.03
CA ALA A 107 -14.77 -0.87 1.70
C ALA A 107 -13.89 -0.73 2.94
N HIS A 108 -13.05 -1.74 3.18
CA HIS A 108 -12.17 -1.83 4.34
C HIS A 108 -10.68 -1.90 3.96
N LEU A 109 -10.38 -2.11 2.67
CA LEU A 109 -9.03 -2.21 2.13
C LEU A 109 -8.60 -0.89 1.47
N PHE A 110 -7.41 -0.41 1.79
CA PHE A 110 -6.84 0.81 1.25
C PHE A 110 -5.40 0.57 0.78
N LEU A 111 -5.06 1.05 -0.42
CA LEU A 111 -3.73 0.92 -1.00
C LEU A 111 -3.12 2.28 -1.30
N GLU A 112 -1.81 2.37 -1.08
CA GLU A 112 -0.96 3.50 -1.44
C GLU A 112 0.13 3.01 -2.40
N ILE A 113 0.15 3.50 -3.63
CA ILE A 113 1.16 3.17 -4.63
C ILE A 113 1.99 4.41 -4.93
N TYR A 114 3.23 4.39 -4.49
CA TYR A 114 4.19 5.48 -4.66
C TYR A 114 4.93 5.27 -5.97
N LYS A 115 4.39 5.83 -7.06
CA LYS A 115 4.92 5.68 -8.41
C LYS A 115 5.10 7.02 -9.09
N ARG A 116 6.36 7.47 -9.21
CA ARG A 116 6.64 8.81 -9.75
C ARG A 116 6.05 8.98 -11.17
N PRO A 117 5.42 10.14 -11.47
CA PRO A 117 5.39 11.38 -10.68
C PRO A 117 4.20 11.49 -9.70
N LEU A 118 3.48 10.41 -9.40
CA LEU A 118 2.25 10.42 -8.62
C LEU A 118 2.30 9.47 -7.40
N ILE A 119 1.38 9.67 -6.48
CA ILE A 119 0.99 8.69 -5.47
C ILE A 119 -0.44 8.31 -5.80
N HIS A 120 -0.69 7.03 -6.04
CA HIS A 120 -2.03 6.52 -6.29
C HIS A 120 -2.61 6.01 -4.98
N PHE A 121 -3.81 6.44 -4.66
CA PHE A 121 -4.59 5.95 -3.53
C PHE A 121 -5.74 5.15 -4.11
N VAL A 122 -5.85 3.89 -3.75
CA VAL A 122 -6.80 2.95 -4.35
C VAL A 122 -7.58 2.25 -3.26
N VAL A 123 -8.89 2.21 -3.39
CA VAL A 123 -9.81 1.45 -2.55
C VAL A 123 -10.55 0.49 -3.45
N PRO A 124 -10.16 -0.79 -3.47
CA PRO A 124 -10.87 -1.84 -4.18
C PRO A 124 -12.30 -1.97 -3.63
N LEU A 125 -13.24 -2.29 -4.51
CA LEU A 125 -14.67 -2.46 -4.17
C LEU A 125 -15.11 -3.92 -4.22
N SER A 126 -14.23 -4.83 -4.65
CA SER A 126 -14.47 -6.26 -4.73
C SER A 126 -13.19 -7.04 -4.47
N ASP A 127 -13.34 -8.34 -4.24
CA ASP A 127 -12.24 -9.31 -4.20
C ASP A 127 -11.14 -8.99 -3.17
N PHE A 128 -11.54 -8.50 -2.00
CA PHE A 128 -10.63 -8.08 -0.93
C PHE A 128 -9.60 -9.15 -0.56
N ASP A 129 -10.01 -10.42 -0.52
CA ASP A 129 -9.14 -11.56 -0.19
C ASP A 129 -8.00 -11.74 -1.20
N ALA A 130 -8.19 -11.34 -2.46
CA ALA A 130 -7.16 -11.42 -3.48
C ALA A 130 -5.98 -10.46 -3.21
N TYR A 131 -6.13 -9.50 -2.30
CA TYR A 131 -5.09 -8.56 -1.87
C TYR A 131 -4.40 -8.98 -0.57
N ASN A 132 -4.82 -10.08 0.05
CA ASN A 132 -4.16 -10.60 1.25
C ASN A 132 -2.80 -11.16 0.89
N VAL A 133 -1.76 -10.53 1.42
CA VAL A 133 -0.40 -11.08 1.33
C VAL A 133 -0.30 -12.36 2.17
N PRO A 134 0.61 -13.29 1.86
CA PRO A 134 0.72 -14.56 2.57
C PRO A 134 0.89 -14.44 4.09
N GLU A 135 1.40 -13.31 4.58
CA GLU A 135 1.59 -13.00 5.99
C GLU A 135 0.27 -12.75 6.74
N ILE A 136 -0.77 -12.25 6.06
CA ILE A 136 -2.06 -11.87 6.68
C ILE A 136 -2.90 -13.09 7.03
N ASN A 137 -2.77 -14.19 6.28
CA ASN A 137 -3.58 -15.40 6.45
C ASN A 137 -3.02 -16.38 7.50
N ASN A 138 -1.91 -16.04 8.17
CA ASN A 138 -1.23 -16.89 9.15
C ASN A 138 -1.42 -16.42 10.62
N GLU A 139 -2.38 -15.52 10.88
CA GLU A 139 -2.87 -15.15 12.22
C GLU A 139 -4.33 -15.54 12.38
#